data_AF-A0A822EU97-F1
#
_entry.id   AF-A0A822EU97-F1
#
_cell.length_a   1.000
_cell.length_b   1.000
_cell.length_c   1.000
_cell.angle_alpha   90.00
_cell.angle_beta   90.00
_cell.angle_gamma   90.00
#
_symmetry.space_group_name_H-M   'P 1'
#
loop_
_entity.id
_entity.type
_entity.pdbx_description
1 polymer ?
#
loop_
_entity_poly.entity_id
_entity_poly.type
_entity_poly.pdbx_seq_one_letter_code
_entity_poly.pdbx_strand_id
1 'polypeptide(L)'
;SPEWITISIGCIACVLNGAAQPLFAFLLVKIVEAFKYCSASERHLHVLLASFLFLLLGGILFVLRFFQYTAFAISGSKLTQRIRSKTFSCLLRQEVAYFDRPENSSGAICTRLSSDALAIQEMTGTRLGVISGN
;
A
#
# COMPACT_ATOMS: atom_id res chain seq x y z
N SER A 1 19.93 8.84 1.64
CA SER A 1 19.08 8.85 2.85
C SER A 1 18.65 7.42 3.15
N PRO A 2 18.73 6.95 4.41
CA PRO A 2 18.57 5.53 4.78
C PRO A 2 17.18 4.92 4.50
N GLU A 3 16.22 5.78 4.17
CA GLU A 3 14.79 5.49 3.97
C GLU A 3 14.49 4.91 2.57
N TRP A 4 15.43 5.05 1.63
CA TRP A 4 15.31 4.50 0.27
C TRP A 4 15.34 2.96 0.25
N ILE A 5 16.06 2.34 1.21
CA ILE A 5 16.13 0.89 1.35
C ILE A 5 14.77 0.34 1.81
N THR A 6 14.14 0.99 2.79
CA THR A 6 12.80 0.60 3.27
C THR A 6 11.75 0.75 2.17
N ILE A 7 11.82 1.82 1.36
CA ILE A 7 10.94 2.01 0.20
C ILE A 7 11.17 0.91 -0.85
N SER A 8 12.42 0.55 -1.12
CA SER A 8 12.76 -0.51 -2.08
C SER A 8 12.25 -1.89 -1.65
N ILE A 9 12.42 -2.23 -0.37
CA ILE A 9 11.87 -3.47 0.22
C ILE A 9 10.35 -3.47 0.15
N GLY A 10 9.72 -2.32 0.44
CA GLY A 10 8.28 -2.16 0.32
C GLY A 10 7.76 -2.33 -1.11
N CYS A 11 8.50 -1.84 -2.12
CA CYS A 11 8.16 -2.06 -3.54
C CYS A 11 8.22 -3.54 -3.92
N ILE A 12 9.25 -4.26 -3.49
CA ILE A 12 9.37 -5.71 -3.73
C ILE A 12 8.21 -6.46 -3.06
N ALA A 13 7.89 -6.11 -1.81
CA ALA A 13 6.73 -6.68 -1.10
C ALA A 13 5.40 -6.38 -1.81
N CYS A 14 5.27 -5.20 -2.44
CA CYS A 14 4.09 -4.82 -3.20
C CYS A 14 3.91 -5.66 -4.46
N VAL A 15 4.99 -5.92 -5.20
CA VAL A 15 4.97 -6.80 -6.38
C VAL A 15 4.55 -8.22 -5.99
N LEU A 16 5.11 -8.75 -4.90
CA LEU A 16 4.74 -10.07 -4.37
C LEU A 16 3.27 -10.12 -3.94
N ASN A 17 2.77 -9.06 -3.30
CA ASN A 17 1.36 -8.96 -2.93
C ASN A 17 0.41 -8.80 -4.12
N GLY A 18 0.83 -8.15 -5.20
CA GLY A 18 0.09 -8.09 -6.47
C GLY A 18 -0.01 -9.47 -7.13
N ALA A 19 1.08 -10.24 -7.11
CA ALA A 19 1.11 -11.62 -7.61
C ALA A 19 0.29 -12.60 -6.75
N ALA A 20 -0.08 -12.24 -5.52
CA ALA A 20 -0.94 -13.05 -4.68
C ALA A 20 -2.39 -13.14 -5.21
N GLN A 21 -2.88 -12.11 -5.89
CA GLN A 21 -4.23 -12.05 -6.43
C GLN A 21 -4.50 -13.11 -7.53
N PRO A 22 -3.63 -13.30 -8.55
CA PRO A 22 -3.79 -14.39 -9.51
C PRO A 22 -3.59 -15.77 -8.87
N LEU A 23 -2.71 -15.91 -7.87
CA LEU A 23 -2.52 -17.17 -7.15
C LEU A 23 -3.79 -17.61 -6.41
N PHE A 24 -4.50 -16.65 -5.79
CA PHE A 24 -5.80 -16.88 -5.18
C PHE A 24 -6.85 -17.34 -6.20
N ALA A 25 -6.91 -16.67 -7.37
CA ALA A 25 -7.81 -17.06 -8.45
C ALA A 25 -7.52 -18.49 -8.95
N PHE A 26 -6.25 -18.86 -9.08
CA PHE A 26 -5.85 -20.22 -9.47
C PHE A 26 -6.29 -21.27 -8.43
N LEU A 27 -6.14 -20.99 -7.14
CA LEU A 27 -6.63 -21.86 -6.06
C LEU A 27 -8.15 -22.07 -6.12
N LEU A 28 -8.91 -21.02 -6.40
CA LEU A 28 -10.36 -21.13 -6.57
C LEU A 28 -10.74 -22.04 -7.73
N VAL A 29 -10.05 -21.92 -8.88
CA VAL A 29 -10.28 -22.81 -10.02
C VAL A 29 -10.02 -24.27 -9.63
N LYS A 30 -8.96 -24.54 -8.87
CA LYS A 30 -8.65 -25.92 -8.41
C LYS A 30 -9.71 -26.49 -7.48
N ILE A 31 -10.31 -25.67 -6.62
CA ILE A 31 -11.43 -26.10 -5.79
C ILE A 31 -12.64 -26.45 -6.66
N VAL A 32 -12.99 -25.60 -7.64
CA VAL A 32 -14.11 -25.85 -8.56
C VAL A 32 -13.90 -27.11 -9.39
N GLU A 33 -12.68 -27.35 -9.88
CA GLU A 33 -12.32 -28.60 -10.60
C GLU A 33 -12.47 -29.84 -9.70
N ALA A 34 -12.01 -29.76 -8.45
CA ALA A 34 -12.16 -30.86 -7.49
C ALA A 34 -13.63 -31.19 -7.20
N PHE A 35 -14.52 -30.19 -7.21
CA PHE A 35 -15.97 -30.43 -7.06
C PHE A 35 -16.62 -31.01 -8.31
N LYS A 36 -16.12 -30.70 -9.51
CA LYS A 36 -16.70 -31.14 -10.79
C LYS A 36 -16.27 -32.53 -11.25
N TYR A 37 -15.00 -32.89 -11.08
CA TYR A 37 -14.41 -34.06 -11.73
C TYR A 37 -13.99 -35.19 -10.78
N CYS A 38 -14.08 -35.00 -9.46
CA CYS A 38 -13.54 -35.94 -8.48
C CYS A 38 -14.61 -36.90 -7.93
N SER A 39 -14.24 -38.17 -7.75
CA SER A 39 -15.09 -39.20 -7.14
C SER A 39 -15.29 -38.94 -5.64
N ALA A 40 -16.38 -39.46 -5.04
CA ALA A 40 -16.75 -39.16 -3.65
C ALA A 40 -15.65 -39.49 -2.61
N SER A 41 -14.79 -40.47 -2.90
CA SER A 41 -13.69 -40.90 -2.01
C SER A 41 -12.48 -39.97 -2.09
N GLU A 42 -12.12 -39.48 -3.29
CA GLU A 42 -10.94 -38.62 -3.51
C GLU A 42 -11.23 -37.13 -3.25
N ARG A 43 -12.49 -36.71 -3.34
CA ARG A 43 -12.92 -35.32 -3.14
C ARG A 43 -12.51 -34.76 -1.76
N HIS A 44 -12.60 -35.57 -0.71
CA HIS A 44 -12.24 -35.14 0.64
C HIS A 44 -10.76 -34.78 0.79
N LEU A 45 -9.87 -35.55 0.17
CA LEU A 45 -8.43 -35.31 0.21
C LEU A 45 -8.05 -34.04 -0.56
N HIS A 46 -8.59 -33.86 -1.76
CA HIS A 46 -8.34 -32.67 -2.59
C HIS A 46 -8.85 -31.39 -1.94
N VAL A 47 -10.03 -31.42 -1.32
CA VAL A 47 -10.59 -30.25 -0.61
C VAL A 47 -9.79 -29.92 0.65
N LEU A 48 -9.36 -30.92 1.42
CA LEU A 48 -8.48 -30.72 2.58
C LEU A 48 -7.15 -30.08 2.18
N LEU A 49 -6.51 -30.61 1.14
CA LEU A 49 -5.22 -30.11 0.66
C LEU A 49 -5.34 -28.68 0.11
N ALA A 50 -6.39 -28.39 -0.66
CA ALA A 50 -6.68 -27.03 -1.13
C ALA A 50 -6.96 -26.06 0.03
N SER A 51 -7.73 -26.48 1.04
CA SER A 51 -8.01 -25.65 2.22
C SER A 51 -6.75 -25.34 3.02
N PHE A 52 -5.86 -26.33 3.18
CA PHE A 52 -4.59 -26.15 3.89
C PHE A 52 -3.65 -25.19 3.13
N LEU A 53 -3.55 -25.32 1.81
CA LEU A 53 -2.78 -24.40 0.96
C LEU A 53 -3.32 -22.97 1.03
N PHE A 54 -4.64 -22.81 1.07
CA PHE A 54 -5.29 -21.52 1.17
C PHE A 54 -5.02 -20.84 2.53
N LEU A 55 -5.09 -21.61 3.62
CA LEU A 55 -4.77 -21.12 4.96
C LEU A 55 -3.30 -20.69 5.06
N LEU A 56 -2.39 -21.50 4.50
CA LEU A 56 -0.95 -21.23 4.51
C LEU A 56 -0.61 -19.99 3.67
N LEU A 57 -1.20 -19.87 2.49
CA LEU A 57 -1.06 -18.68 1.64
C LEU A 57 -1.61 -17.43 2.33
N GLY A 58 -2.80 -17.52 2.92
CA GLY A 58 -3.41 -16.42 3.67
C GLY A 58 -2.55 -15.95 4.84
N GLY A 59 -1.99 -16.89 5.60
CA GLY A 59 -1.09 -16.59 6.71
C GLY A 59 0.20 -15.88 6.26
N ILE A 60 0.84 -16.38 5.21
CA ILE A 60 2.06 -15.76 4.64
C ILE A 60 1.76 -14.33 4.16
N LEU A 61 0.66 -14.15 3.42
CA LEU A 61 0.26 -12.83 2.92
C LEU A 61 -0.10 -11.87 4.04
N PHE A 62 -0.74 -12.35 5.11
CA PHE A 62 -1.07 -11.53 6.27
C PHE A 62 0.19 -10.96 6.91
N VAL A 63 1.20 -11.80 7.18
CA VAL A 63 2.46 -11.36 7.78
C VAL A 63 3.22 -10.41 6.86
N LEU A 64 3.33 -10.73 5.56
CA LEU A 64 3.98 -9.87 4.57
C LEU A 64 3.30 -8.50 4.48
N ARG A 65 1.97 -8.47 4.40
CA ARG A 65 1.19 -7.21 4.32
C ARG A 65 1.30 -6.40 5.60
N PHE A 66 1.27 -7.05 6.76
CA PHE A 66 1.41 -6.36 8.04
C PHE A 66 2.78 -5.65 8.13
N PHE A 67 3.85 -6.35 7.74
CA PHE A 67 5.20 -5.77 7.76
C PHE A 67 5.37 -4.68 6.70
N GLN A 68 4.81 -4.87 5.50
CA GLN A 68 4.82 -3.86 4.44
C GLN A 68 4.06 -2.60 4.87
N TYR A 69 2.86 -2.74 5.44
CA TYR A 69 2.03 -1.62 5.88
C TYR A 69 2.69 -0.82 6.99
N THR A 70 3.24 -1.50 8.02
CA THR A 70 3.94 -0.84 9.12
C THR A 70 5.20 -0.12 8.66
N ALA A 71 6.00 -0.73 7.78
CA ALA A 71 7.18 -0.10 7.19
C ALA A 71 6.82 1.17 6.40
N PHE A 72 5.79 1.11 5.55
CA PHE A 72 5.33 2.27 4.78
C PHE A 72 4.69 3.35 5.66
N ALA A 73 3.98 2.99 6.71
CA ALA A 73 3.42 3.96 7.66
C ALA A 73 4.53 4.77 8.37
N ILE A 74 5.60 4.08 8.81
CA ILE A 74 6.75 4.73 9.46
C ILE A 74 7.54 5.59 8.45
N SER A 75 7.76 5.10 7.23
CA SER A 75 8.42 5.89 6.18
C SER A 75 7.59 7.11 5.77
N GLY A 76 6.27 6.98 5.70
CA GLY A 76 5.35 8.07 5.38
C GLY A 76 5.37 9.16 6.44
N SER A 77 5.35 8.80 7.73
CA SER A 77 5.40 9.81 8.81
C SER A 77 6.70 10.60 8.81
N LYS A 78 7.84 9.94 8.59
CA LYS A 78 9.16 10.60 8.46
C LYS A 78 9.23 11.51 7.24
N LEU A 79 8.72 11.06 6.09
CA LEU A 79 8.68 11.86 4.88
C LEU A 79 7.85 13.13 5.09
N THR A 80 6.65 13.01 5.67
CA THR A 80 5.78 14.14 5.99
C THR A 80 6.46 15.14 6.92
N GLN A 81 7.13 14.67 7.99
CA GLN A 81 7.86 15.56 8.90
C GLN A 81 8.99 16.33 8.20
N ARG A 82 9.74 15.64 7.33
CA ARG A 82 10.85 16.23 6.58
C ARG A 82 10.37 17.27 5.56
N ILE A 83 9.28 16.97 4.87
CA ILE A 83 8.62 17.86 3.92
C ILE A 83 8.15 19.13 4.64
N ARG A 84 7.44 18.99 5.78
CA ARG A 84 6.97 20.15 6.57
C ARG A 84 8.12 21.03 7.05
N SER A 85 9.21 20.44 7.56
CA SER A 85 10.38 21.20 8.04
C SER A 85 11.10 21.95 6.91
N LYS A 86 11.29 21.31 5.74
CA LYS A 86 11.88 21.96 4.56
C LYS A 86 10.99 23.10 4.05
N THR A 87 9.69 22.89 3.93
CA THR A 87 8.78 23.92 3.44
C THR A 87 8.72 25.11 4.39
N PHE A 88 8.69 24.88 5.70
CA PHE A 88 8.77 25.97 6.68
C PHE A 88 10.07 26.78 6.55
N SER A 89 11.20 26.10 6.37
CA SER A 89 12.50 26.76 6.17
C SER A 89 12.56 27.56 4.87
N CYS A 90 11.96 27.07 3.79
CA CYS A 90 11.88 27.79 2.52
C CYS A 90 10.94 29.00 2.63
N LEU A 91 9.79 28.85 3.29
CA LEU A 91 8.84 29.94 3.55
C LEU A 91 9.49 31.11 4.28
N LEU A 92 10.32 30.85 5.30
CA LEU A 92 11.03 31.89 6.05
C LEU A 92 12.11 32.64 5.23
N ARG A 93 12.56 32.08 4.10
CA ARG A 93 13.59 32.68 3.24
C ARG A 93 13.02 33.44 2.05
N GLN A 94 11.70 33.45 1.89
CA GLN A 94 11.01 34.00 0.75
C GLN A 94 10.68 35.49 0.97
N GLU A 95 10.75 36.30 -0.08
CA GLU A 95 10.45 37.74 -0.05
C GLU A 95 8.96 38.02 0.22
N VAL A 96 8.65 39.17 0.84
CA VAL A 96 7.25 39.53 1.21
C VAL A 96 6.34 39.61 -0.02
N ALA A 97 6.84 40.14 -1.14
CA ALA A 97 6.10 40.25 -2.40
C ALA A 97 5.70 38.89 -3.01
N TYR A 98 6.36 37.79 -2.60
CA TYR A 98 5.97 36.45 -3.00
C TYR A 98 4.63 36.02 -2.38
N PHE A 99 4.34 36.48 -1.15
CA PHE A 99 3.12 36.16 -0.41
C PHE A 99 1.91 37.01 -0.81
N ASP A 100 2.14 38.13 -1.51
CA ASP A 100 1.07 38.99 -2.04
C ASP A 100 0.31 38.33 -3.19
N ARG A 101 0.89 37.31 -3.83
CA ARG A 101 0.18 36.54 -4.85
C ARG A 101 -0.82 35.60 -4.19
N PRO A 102 -2.11 35.62 -4.59
CA PRO A 102 -3.14 34.77 -3.99
C PRO A 102 -2.83 33.27 -4.12
N GLU A 103 -2.08 32.86 -5.16
CA GLU A 103 -1.63 31.47 -5.33
C GLU A 103 -0.54 31.02 -4.34
N ASN A 104 0.22 31.96 -3.79
CA ASN A 104 1.40 31.71 -2.96
C ASN A 104 1.19 32.08 -1.49
N SER A 105 -0.06 32.31 -1.09
CA SER A 105 -0.40 32.47 0.32
C SER A 105 0.11 31.28 1.14
N SER A 106 0.56 31.54 2.35
CA SER A 106 1.08 30.52 3.27
C SER A 106 0.10 29.37 3.49
N GLY A 107 -1.21 29.66 3.47
CA GLY A 107 -2.29 28.66 3.51
C GLY A 107 -2.35 27.80 2.24
N ALA A 108 -2.27 28.41 1.06
CA ALA A 108 -2.31 27.70 -0.23
C ALA A 108 -1.12 26.75 -0.40
N ILE A 109 0.08 27.18 -0.01
CA ILE A 109 1.29 26.35 -0.08
C ILE A 109 1.21 25.18 0.90
N CYS A 110 0.73 25.41 2.13
CA CYS A 110 0.52 24.36 3.12
C CYS A 110 -0.49 23.32 2.62
N THR A 111 -1.62 23.77 2.07
CA THR A 111 -2.64 22.88 1.51
C THR A 111 -2.12 22.06 0.34
N ARG A 112 -1.38 22.67 -0.60
CA ARG A 112 -0.77 21.94 -1.73
C ARG A 112 0.24 20.90 -1.27
N LEU A 113 1.11 21.27 -0.32
CA LEU A 113 2.10 20.35 0.22
C LEU A 113 1.46 19.17 0.97
N SER A 114 0.42 19.45 1.75
CA SER A 114 -0.39 18.42 2.40
C SER A 114 -1.07 17.53 1.37
N SER A 115 -1.63 18.09 0.30
CA SER A 115 -2.24 17.32 -0.79
C SER A 115 -1.22 16.42 -1.51
N ASP A 116 -0.02 16.93 -1.80
CA ASP A 116 1.04 16.15 -2.45
C ASP A 116 1.57 15.04 -1.53
N ALA A 117 1.74 15.33 -0.24
CA ALA A 117 2.11 14.33 0.76
C ALA A 117 1.04 13.26 0.93
N LEU A 118 -0.24 13.65 0.93
CA LEU A 118 -1.38 12.73 0.93
C LEU A 118 -1.40 11.89 -0.34
N ALA A 119 -1.19 12.47 -1.52
CA ALA A 119 -1.14 11.74 -2.79
C ALA A 119 -0.01 10.69 -2.81
N ILE A 120 1.17 11.04 -2.28
CA ILE A 120 2.29 10.09 -2.12
C ILE A 120 1.92 8.98 -1.12
N GLN A 121 1.26 9.34 -0.03
CA GLN A 121 0.80 8.38 0.98
C GLN A 121 -0.32 7.48 0.46
N GLU A 122 -1.21 7.96 -0.41
CA GLU A 122 -2.24 7.16 -1.09
C GLU A 122 -1.64 6.20 -2.11
N MET A 123 -0.68 6.67 -2.91
CA MET A 123 0.06 5.84 -3.87
C MET A 123 0.88 4.75 -3.16
N THR A 124 1.43 5.05 -1.99
CA THR A 124 2.27 4.13 -1.21
C THR A 124 1.45 3.22 -0.27
N GLY A 125 0.31 3.70 0.21
CA GLY A 125 -0.55 3.01 1.19
C GLY A 125 -1.61 2.08 0.60
N THR A 126 -1.75 2.02 -0.73
CA THR A 126 -2.78 1.23 -1.44
C THR A 126 -4.21 1.60 -1.02
N ARG A 127 -4.89 2.43 -1.82
CA ARG A 127 -6.36 2.52 -1.97
C ARG A 127 -7.19 2.50 -0.68
N LEU A 128 -6.88 3.35 0.31
CA LEU A 128 -7.86 3.56 1.38
C LEU A 128 -9.12 4.32 0.87
N GLY A 129 -9.06 4.97 -0.30
CA GLY A 129 -10.14 5.81 -0.85
C GLY A 129 -11.02 5.24 -1.97
N VAL A 130 -10.73 4.06 -2.57
CA VAL A 130 -11.57 3.54 -3.68
C VAL A 130 -12.92 2.98 -3.17
N ILE A 131 -13.12 2.92 -1.84
CA ILE A 131 -14.38 2.51 -1.19
C ILE A 131 -15.19 3.71 -0.66
N SER A 132 -14.69 4.95 -0.77
CA SER A 132 -15.47 6.14 -0.34
C SER A 132 -16.21 6.83 -1.51
N GLY A 133 -16.26 6.19 -2.68
CA GLY A 133 -16.86 6.74 -3.90
C GLY A 133 -17.43 5.67 -4.83
N ASN A 134 -18.39 4.89 -4.32
CA ASN A 134 -19.61 4.48 -5.04
C ASN A 134 -20.61 3.89 -4.05
#